data_AF-A0A6P0NJD7-F1
#
_entry.id   AF-A0A6P0NJD7-F1
#
_cell.length_a   1.000
_cell.length_b   1.000
_cell.length_c   1.000
_cell.angle_alpha   90.00
_cell.angle_beta   90.00
_cell.angle_gamma   90.00
#
_symmetry.space_group_name_H-M   'P 1'
#
loop_
_entity.id
_entity.type
_entity.pdbx_description
1 polymer ?
#
loop_
_entity_poly.entity_id
_entity_poly.type
_entity_poly.pdbx_seq_one_letter_code
_entity_poly.pdbx_strand_id
1 'polypeptide(L)'
;ERPWRELEAMFGLTEWKQTRFYREVKAEGHQEGHQEGHQEGHQEGHQEGRITEAQILVMRLLKKRFPEKTEEINNVVQGLSLSNLEGLTDIIFELNSWEDLLSWLSQVDQ
;
A
#
# COMPACT_ATOMS: atom_id res chain seq x y z
N GLU A 1 19.95 22.86 -26.44
CA GLU A 1 20.64 21.65 -25.93
C GLU A 1 20.13 21.28 -24.53
N ARG A 2 20.63 20.20 -23.90
CA ARG A 2 20.29 19.86 -22.51
C ARG A 2 21.16 20.70 -21.54
N PRO A 3 20.57 21.60 -20.72
CA PRO A 3 21.32 22.57 -19.91
C PRO A 3 22.37 21.94 -18.99
N TRP A 4 22.10 20.73 -18.52
CA TRP A 4 22.95 19.96 -17.62
C TRP A 4 24.32 19.62 -18.23
N ARG A 5 24.40 19.41 -19.55
CA ARG A 5 25.68 19.12 -20.22
C ARG A 5 26.60 20.34 -20.27
N GLU A 6 26.05 21.53 -20.43
CA GLU A 6 26.81 22.78 -20.41
C GLU A 6 27.34 23.07 -19.00
N LEU A 7 26.53 22.82 -17.97
CA LEU A 7 26.96 22.93 -16.57
C LEU A 7 28.04 21.89 -16.22
N GLU A 8 27.93 20.66 -16.70
CA GLU A 8 28.95 19.62 -16.52
C GLU A 8 30.31 20.02 -17.10
N ALA A 9 30.32 20.65 -18.28
CA ALA A 9 31.52 21.18 -18.89
C ALA A 9 32.05 22.43 -18.16
N MET A 10 31.17 23.36 -17.79
CA MET A 10 31.54 24.63 -17.15
C MET A 10 32.17 24.42 -15.76
N PHE A 11 31.70 23.42 -15.01
CA PHE A 11 32.18 23.12 -13.65
C PHE A 11 33.18 21.95 -13.58
N GLY A 12 33.67 21.45 -14.72
CA GLY A 12 34.65 20.34 -14.74
C GLY A 12 34.14 19.05 -14.07
N LEU A 13 32.82 18.82 -14.11
CA LEU A 13 32.21 17.68 -13.44
C LEU A 13 32.59 16.36 -14.10
N THR A 14 32.99 16.39 -15.37
CA THR A 14 33.44 15.22 -16.13
C THR A 14 34.71 14.61 -15.54
N GLU A 15 35.68 15.44 -15.19
CA GLU A 15 36.95 15.06 -14.56
C GLU A 15 36.70 14.64 -13.10
N TRP A 16 35.84 15.37 -12.39
CA TRP A 16 35.46 15.04 -11.01
C TRP A 16 34.82 13.66 -10.90
N LYS A 17 33.97 13.26 -11.86
CA LYS A 17 33.36 11.92 -11.91
C LYS A 17 34.35 10.77 -12.02
N GLN A 18 35.60 11.03 -12.44
CA GLN A 18 36.64 10.01 -12.54
C GLN A 18 37.39 9.80 -11.21
N THR A 19 37.24 10.74 -10.27
CA THR A 19 37.89 10.65 -8.95
C THR A 19 37.45 9.40 -8.20
N ARG A 20 38.32 8.92 -7.31
CA ARG A 20 37.99 7.83 -6.39
C ARG A 20 36.84 8.23 -5.46
N PHE A 21 36.90 9.44 -4.93
CA PHE A 21 35.86 10.01 -4.07
C PHE A 21 34.47 9.96 -4.72
N TYR A 22 34.34 10.42 -5.98
CA TYR A 22 33.04 10.35 -6.67
C TYR A 22 32.52 8.91 -6.82
N ARG A 23 33.40 7.96 -7.13
CA ARG A 23 33.02 6.55 -7.26
C ARG A 23 32.56 5.95 -5.93
N GLU A 24 33.23 6.29 -4.84
CA GLU A 24 32.86 5.87 -3.48
C GLU A 24 31.50 6.46 -3.10
N VAL A 25 31.31 7.78 -3.24
CA VAL A 25 30.02 8.45 -2.96
C VAL A 25 28.89 7.89 -3.83
N LYS A 26 29.13 7.62 -5.11
CA LYS A 26 28.13 7.02 -6.01
C LYS A 26 27.79 5.57 -5.60
N ALA A 27 28.78 4.80 -5.14
CA ALA A 27 28.57 3.44 -4.67
C ALA A 27 27.79 3.43 -3.36
N GLU A 28 28.14 4.29 -2.41
CA GLU A 28 27.40 4.51 -1.16
C GLU A 28 25.95 4.90 -1.44
N GLY A 29 25.72 5.92 -2.28
CA GLY A 29 24.36 6.35 -2.62
C GLY A 29 23.55 5.27 -3.36
N HIS A 30 24.18 4.40 -4.16
CA HIS A 30 23.50 3.25 -4.74
C HIS A 30 23.13 2.21 -3.69
N GLN A 31 24.03 1.95 -2.73
CA GLN A 31 23.80 1.01 -1.64
C GLN A 31 22.69 1.51 -0.71
N GLU A 32 22.72 2.78 -0.32
CA GLU A 32 21.69 3.43 0.49
C GLU A 32 20.34 3.38 -0.23
N GLY A 33 20.27 3.85 -1.48
CA GLY A 33 19.02 3.82 -2.25
C GLY A 33 18.47 2.40 -2.46
N HIS A 34 19.33 1.39 -2.55
CA HIS A 34 18.87 -0.01 -2.62
C HIS A 34 18.34 -0.51 -1.29
N GLN A 35 18.95 -0.13 -0.16
CA GLN A 35 18.46 -0.46 1.17
C GLN A 35 17.13 0.23 1.48
N GLU A 36 17.02 1.53 1.19
CA GLU A 36 15.79 2.30 1.38
C GLU A 36 14.67 1.73 0.50
N GLY A 37 14.90 1.58 -0.80
CA GLY A 37 13.88 1.03 -1.71
C GLY A 37 13.45 -0.40 -1.36
N HIS A 38 14.35 -1.22 -0.81
CA HIS A 38 13.97 -2.55 -0.33
C HIS A 38 13.13 -2.49 0.94
N GLN A 39 13.44 -1.60 1.88
CA GLN A 39 12.67 -1.41 3.11
C GLN A 39 11.28 -0.84 2.81
N GLU A 40 11.19 0.21 2.00
CA GLU A 40 9.92 0.82 1.57
C GLU A 40 9.05 -0.20 0.84
N GLY A 41 9.61 -0.87 -0.18
CA GLY A 41 8.86 -1.88 -0.94
C GLY A 41 8.39 -3.06 -0.08
N HIS A 42 9.16 -3.45 0.95
CA HIS A 42 8.73 -4.50 1.88
C HIS A 42 7.58 -4.02 2.78
N GLN A 43 7.64 -2.78 3.28
CA GLN A 43 6.59 -2.21 4.11
C GLN A 43 5.29 -1.99 3.34
N GLU A 44 5.37 -1.38 2.16
CA GLU A 44 4.22 -1.16 1.28
C GLU A 44 3.59 -2.50 0.88
N GLY A 45 4.40 -3.44 0.39
CA GLY A 45 3.91 -4.77 0.00
C GLY A 45 3.26 -5.54 1.15
N HIS A 46 3.78 -5.39 2.38
CA HIS A 46 3.16 -6.00 3.55
C HIS A 46 1.81 -5.36 3.90
N GLN A 47 1.72 -4.02 3.84
CA GLN A 47 0.47 -3.31 4.11
C GLN A 47 -0.61 -3.60 3.06
N GLU A 48 -0.26 -3.53 1.78
CA GLU A 48 -1.15 -3.87 0.66
C GLU A 48 -1.62 -5.33 0.73
N GLY A 49 -0.70 -6.25 1.06
CA GLY A 49 -1.00 -7.66 1.25
C GLY A 49 -2.03 -7.90 2.35
N ARG A 50 -1.86 -7.23 3.50
CA ARG A 50 -2.81 -7.32 4.63
C ARG A 50 -4.20 -6.80 4.25
N ILE A 51 -4.29 -5.64 3.59
CA ILE A 51 -5.57 -5.08 3.13
C ILE A 51 -6.25 -6.03 2.15
N THR A 52 -5.50 -6.51 1.15
CA THR A 52 -6.02 -7.42 0.12
C THR A 52 -6.54 -8.71 0.74
N GLU A 53 -5.80 -9.33 1.66
CA GLU A 53 -6.21 -10.56 2.32
C GLU A 53 -7.47 -10.34 3.18
N ALA A 54 -7.50 -9.26 3.96
CA ALA A 54 -8.66 -8.90 4.78
C ALA A 54 -9.92 -8.67 3.91
N GLN A 55 -9.80 -7.94 2.80
CA GLN A 55 -10.89 -7.76 1.84
C GLN A 55 -11.39 -9.09 1.28
N ILE A 56 -10.49 -9.97 0.83
CA ILE A 56 -10.87 -11.29 0.28
C ILE A 56 -11.60 -12.12 1.33
N LEU A 57 -11.11 -12.15 2.57
CA LEU A 57 -11.70 -12.94 3.64
C LEU A 57 -13.09 -12.43 4.01
N VAL A 58 -13.23 -11.13 4.27
CA VAL A 58 -14.51 -10.48 4.58
C VAL A 58 -15.51 -10.69 3.44
N MET A 59 -15.10 -10.48 2.19
CA MET A 59 -15.92 -10.70 1.00
C MET A 59 -16.47 -12.12 0.95
N ARG A 60 -15.62 -13.13 1.20
CA ARG A 60 -16.04 -14.55 1.21
C ARG A 60 -17.03 -14.85 2.33
N LEU A 61 -16.84 -14.28 3.52
CA LEU A 61 -17.72 -14.49 4.66
C LEU A 61 -19.08 -13.83 4.45
N LEU A 62 -19.09 -12.56 4.02
CA LEU A 62 -20.33 -11.85 3.72
C LEU A 62 -21.12 -12.52 2.59
N LYS A 63 -20.48 -12.95 1.50
CA LYS A 63 -21.18 -13.64 0.40
C LYS A 63 -21.76 -14.99 0.82
N LYS A 64 -21.16 -15.66 1.80
CA LYS A 64 -21.73 -16.89 2.38
C LYS A 64 -22.94 -16.60 3.27
N ARG A 65 -22.95 -15.44 3.94
CA ARG A 65 -24.00 -15.07 4.88
C ARG A 65 -25.20 -14.39 4.21
N PHE A 66 -24.93 -13.54 3.23
CA PHE A 66 -25.90 -12.71 2.49
C PHE A 66 -25.72 -12.93 0.98
N PRO A 67 -25.98 -14.14 0.45
CA PRO A 67 -25.76 -14.46 -0.96
C PRO A 67 -26.53 -13.55 -1.92
N GLU A 68 -27.70 -13.07 -1.52
CA GLU A 68 -28.56 -12.15 -2.28
C GLU A 68 -28.01 -10.72 -2.39
N LYS A 69 -26.93 -10.38 -1.66
CA LYS A 69 -26.28 -9.05 -1.62
C LYS A 69 -24.90 -9.02 -2.28
N THR A 70 -24.61 -10.00 -3.13
CA THR A 70 -23.24 -10.22 -3.68
C THR A 70 -22.66 -8.98 -4.38
N GLU A 71 -23.48 -8.21 -5.08
CA GLU A 71 -23.04 -6.99 -5.79
C GLU A 71 -22.75 -5.85 -4.82
N GLU A 72 -23.60 -5.65 -3.83
CA GLU A 72 -23.43 -4.64 -2.79
C GLU A 72 -22.21 -4.92 -1.91
N ILE A 73 -21.96 -6.19 -1.59
CA ILE A 73 -20.80 -6.62 -0.79
C ILE A 73 -19.48 -6.18 -1.43
N ASN A 74 -19.34 -6.28 -2.75
CA ASN A 74 -18.10 -5.88 -3.42
C ASN A 74 -17.79 -4.40 -3.17
N ASN A 75 -18.80 -3.53 -3.32
CA ASN A 75 -18.66 -2.09 -3.14
C ASN A 75 -18.37 -1.72 -1.68
N VAL A 76 -19.08 -2.35 -0.74
CA VAL A 76 -18.86 -2.13 0.69
C VAL A 76 -17.43 -2.51 1.06
N VAL A 77 -16.98 -3.72 0.74
CA VAL A 77 -15.67 -4.23 1.18
C VAL A 77 -14.50 -3.43 0.59
N GLN A 78 -14.60 -2.97 -0.66
CA GLN A 78 -13.53 -2.19 -1.28
C GLN A 78 -13.33 -0.81 -0.65
N GLY A 79 -14.36 -0.24 -0.03
CA GLY A 79 -14.30 1.07 0.62
C GLY A 79 -13.78 1.04 2.06
N LEU A 80 -13.63 -0.14 2.67
CA LEU A 80 -13.27 -0.25 4.08
C LEU A 80 -11.77 -0.14 4.33
N SER A 81 -11.42 0.55 5.43
CA SER A 81 -10.07 0.54 5.99
C SER A 81 -9.69 -0.85 6.51
N LEU A 82 -8.39 -1.12 6.66
CA LEU A 82 -7.90 -2.38 7.24
C LEU A 82 -8.51 -2.65 8.63
N SER A 83 -8.56 -1.63 9.49
CA SER A 83 -9.13 -1.75 10.84
C SER A 83 -10.61 -2.12 10.79
N ASN A 84 -11.37 -1.56 9.85
CA ASN A 84 -12.78 -1.90 9.72
C ASN A 84 -12.95 -3.31 9.14
N LEU A 85 -12.12 -3.73 8.20
CA LEU A 85 -12.14 -5.11 7.72
C LEU A 85 -11.85 -6.11 8.84
N GLU A 86 -10.82 -5.86 9.66
CA GLU A 86 -10.48 -6.69 10.81
C GLU A 86 -11.61 -6.71 11.85
N GLY A 87 -12.15 -5.55 12.23
CA GLY A 87 -13.29 -5.48 13.16
C GLY A 87 -14.55 -6.18 12.64
N LEU A 88 -14.78 -6.15 11.32
CA LEU A 88 -15.89 -6.88 10.70
C LEU A 88 -15.69 -8.41 10.81
N THR A 89 -14.45 -8.90 10.78
CA THR A 89 -14.18 -10.33 11.00
C THR A 89 -14.50 -10.79 12.42
N ASP A 90 -14.35 -9.92 13.41
CA ASP A 90 -14.68 -10.24 14.80
C ASP A 90 -16.19 -10.41 14.99
N ILE A 91 -16.99 -9.56 14.34
CA ILE A 91 -18.44 -9.54 14.54
C ILE A 91 -19.26 -10.30 13.49
N ILE A 92 -18.61 -10.85 12.45
CA ILE A 92 -19.26 -11.44 11.27
C ILE A 92 -20.30 -12.51 11.62
N PHE A 93 -20.11 -13.19 12.74
CA PHE A 93 -20.99 -14.25 13.20
C PHE A 93 -22.21 -13.74 13.97
N GLU A 94 -22.15 -12.54 14.54
CA GLU A 94 -23.24 -11.89 15.28
C GLU A 94 -24.23 -11.12 14.40
N LEU A 95 -23.85 -10.79 13.15
CA LEU A 95 -24.70 -10.05 12.21
C LEU A 95 -25.93 -10.85 11.76
N ASN A 96 -27.13 -10.65 12.28
CA ASN A 96 -28.29 -11.46 11.92
C ASN A 96 -28.95 -11.05 10.59
N SER A 97 -28.62 -9.87 10.09
CA SER A 97 -29.25 -9.28 8.91
C SER A 97 -28.29 -8.34 8.14
N TRP A 98 -28.70 -7.96 6.94
CA TRP A 98 -28.01 -6.92 6.17
C TRP A 98 -28.08 -5.57 6.88
N GLU A 99 -29.19 -5.29 7.57
CA GLU A 99 -29.43 -4.09 8.35
C GLU A 99 -28.46 -3.98 9.55
N ASP A 100 -28.11 -5.11 10.18
CA ASP A 100 -27.10 -5.14 11.26
C ASP A 100 -25.72 -4.70 10.73
N LEU A 101 -25.35 -5.17 9.53
CA LEU A 101 -24.10 -4.76 8.88
C LEU A 101 -24.11 -3.25 8.59
N LEU A 102 -25.20 -2.73 8.01
CA LEU A 102 -25.31 -1.29 7.71
C LEU A 102 -25.26 -0.44 8.99
N SER A 103 -25.89 -0.90 10.06
CA SER A 103 -25.85 -0.24 11.37
C SER A 103 -24.43 -0.18 11.91
N TRP A 104 -23.70 -1.30 11.86
CA TRP A 104 -22.31 -1.34 12.28
C TRP A 104 -21.41 -0.44 11.41
N LEU A 105 -21.58 -0.48 10.08
CA LEU A 105 -20.83 0.36 9.14
C LEU A 105 -21.00 1.84 9.47
N SER A 106 -22.22 2.29 9.76
CA SER A 106 -22.49 3.70 10.12
C SER A 106 -21.79 4.16 11.40
N GLN A 107 -21.38 3.24 12.27
CA GLN A 107 -20.67 3.54 13.52
C GLN A 107 -19.15 3.61 13.32
N VAL A 108 -18.61 2.86 12.37
CA VAL A 108 -17.16 2.76 12.12
C VAL A 108 -16.67 3.62 10.95
N ASP A 109 -17.60 4.25 10.21
CA ASP A 109 -17.34 5.17 9.09
C ASP A 109 -17.44 6.65 9.51
N GLN A 110 -17.34 6.94 10.82
CA GLN A 110 -17.16 8.28 11.41
C GLN A 110 -15.69 8.55 11.73
#